data_AF-A0A3B4EAE3-F1
#
_entry.id   AF-A0A3B4EAE3-F1
#
_cell.length_a   1.000
_cell.length_b   1.000
_cell.length_c   1.000
_cell.angle_alpha   90.00
_cell.angle_beta   90.00
_cell.angle_gamma   90.00
#
_symmetry.space_group_name_H-M   'P 1'
#
loop_
_entity.id
_entity.type
_entity.pdbx_description
1 polymer ?
#
loop_
_entity_poly.entity_id
_entity_poly.type
_entity_poly.pdbx_seq_one_letter_code
_entity_poly.pdbx_strand_id
1 'polypeptide(L)'
;MCLTFPNVFLRMLLMSLPLSCSITVPAGTFTAKCHERHFWLSVKASFLGSAVQFNVEDSTGIHFLSSQRAAECGYTVVWNHHGDLVFRASYLACYVENRRDTEFRLQVWFVNRQSDGSVEAYPFKLHCSVTEPLSPREIVCEENYMEVSIQWYIPVEAEQFRMERVIFYRPGDAHPASQSVKEAEALGYHIVATDTRLLLRGAYSSPFFYMRKEQDIQMEAVDAIIVVQLEGASIPVEISMACTKNEAVVDGLHLLWSFPLAVSSLVHDLFRNGRIRMEVGGRMLSDCEMHESGYKATLKDLTMEIRIPSEANGAQIKSGVIKGQYVQSLSVELFYMHHWEDVIWLHTQHRSFRLLHTPYVPQTPTLINDTVSSTSMFSVTLGVFPADVSLQNITVGNDTMTWTKAQYQGLHLTQLLFTNGSHAYTLHVPFSHPLVTQKVISKHYRRHVLALTFDFFILPEEEHFSYSTDVVSDLKVPACLPEGRMVVVADTTRSIPPVLPNSTTLLDSSCTPVATDSTRALFNFSLDSCGTTMTVEGNFLLYENQIRYMQTFLPKEDPLIHVDSPYRLTLQCRYPLNNTRTLTLHPLRNATIHRPSLPWKQT
;
A
#
# COMPACT_ATOMS: atom_id res chain seq x y z
N MET A 1 20.12 23.80 -16.67
CA MET A 1 19.39 25.03 -16.27
C MET A 1 18.36 24.62 -15.22
N CYS A 2 18.62 24.90 -13.94
CA CYS A 2 17.55 24.95 -12.93
C CYS A 2 17.13 26.41 -12.86
N LEU A 3 15.89 26.73 -13.21
CA LEU A 3 15.34 28.07 -13.07
C LEU A 3 14.65 28.17 -11.71
N THR A 4 15.29 28.84 -10.76
CA THR A 4 14.64 29.36 -9.57
C THR A 4 14.34 30.84 -9.82
N PHE A 5 13.06 31.21 -9.83
CA PHE A 5 12.66 32.61 -9.92
C PHE A 5 12.38 33.16 -8.51
N PRO A 6 13.07 34.24 -8.11
CA PRO A 6 12.45 35.27 -7.31
C PRO A 6 12.59 36.66 -7.94
N ASN A 7 11.56 37.46 -7.71
CA ASN A 7 11.32 38.79 -8.25
C ASN A 7 12.43 39.84 -7.97
N VAL A 8 12.73 40.63 -9.02
CA VAL A 8 13.04 42.08 -9.05
C VAL A 8 14.42 42.58 -8.58
N PHE A 9 15.18 43.06 -9.58
CA PHE A 9 16.23 44.11 -9.60
C PHE A 9 17.40 44.06 -8.61
N LEU A 10 18.61 43.71 -9.12
CA LEU A 10 19.77 44.63 -9.14
C LEU A 10 20.89 44.07 -10.04
N ARG A 11 21.37 44.88 -10.99
CA ARG A 11 22.63 44.64 -11.73
C ARG A 11 23.81 44.82 -10.77
N MET A 12 24.75 43.88 -10.73
CA MET A 12 26.19 44.18 -10.75
C MET A 12 27.00 42.91 -11.04
N LEU A 13 28.00 43.08 -11.90
CA LEU A 13 29.01 42.11 -12.34
C LEU A 13 29.73 41.45 -11.15
N LEU A 14 29.81 40.12 -11.14
CA LEU A 14 30.93 39.39 -10.51
C LEU A 14 31.09 38.03 -11.20
N MET A 15 32.30 37.80 -11.72
CA MET A 15 32.77 36.51 -12.19
C MET A 15 32.73 35.50 -11.05
N SER A 16 32.06 34.35 -11.24
CA SER A 16 32.20 33.20 -10.35
C SER A 16 31.96 31.90 -11.11
N LEU A 17 32.89 30.97 -10.86
CA LEU A 17 33.00 29.57 -11.27
C LEU A 17 31.67 28.82 -11.46
N PRO A 18 31.61 27.81 -12.35
CA PRO A 18 30.41 27.00 -12.51
C PRO A 18 30.21 26.16 -11.25
N LEU A 19 29.35 26.64 -10.34
CA LEU A 19 28.74 25.79 -9.33
C LEU A 19 27.77 24.85 -10.05
N SER A 20 28.28 23.70 -10.47
CA SER A 20 27.44 22.54 -10.76
C SER A 20 26.84 22.08 -9.42
N CYS A 21 25.64 22.56 -9.11
CA CYS A 21 24.82 22.00 -8.05
C CYS A 21 24.28 20.66 -8.57
N SER A 22 25.01 19.58 -8.34
CA SER A 22 24.49 18.24 -8.55
C SER A 22 23.66 17.87 -7.33
N ILE A 23 22.34 17.98 -7.45
CA ILE A 23 21.43 17.30 -6.53
C ILE A 23 21.75 15.81 -6.66
N THR A 24 22.32 15.22 -5.61
CA THR A 24 22.59 13.78 -5.56
C THR A 24 21.29 13.04 -5.34
N VAL A 25 20.63 12.67 -6.45
CA VAL A 25 19.49 11.76 -6.43
C VAL A 25 20.00 10.34 -6.15
N PRO A 26 19.43 9.60 -5.17
CA PRO A 26 19.82 8.21 -4.93
C PRO A 26 19.67 7.35 -6.19
N ALA A 27 20.64 6.47 -6.42
CA ALA A 27 20.56 5.53 -7.54
C ALA A 27 19.30 4.66 -7.43
N GLY A 28 18.59 4.46 -8.55
CA GLY A 28 17.34 3.68 -8.58
C GLY A 28 16.07 4.47 -8.24
N THR A 29 16.17 5.76 -7.93
CA THR A 29 15.00 6.65 -7.74
C THR A 29 14.12 6.73 -8.98
N PHE A 30 14.78 6.81 -10.14
CA PHE A 30 14.14 6.84 -11.45
C PHE A 30 14.52 5.59 -12.22
N THR A 31 13.54 4.90 -12.80
CA THR A 31 13.79 3.82 -13.75
C THR A 31 13.05 4.09 -15.05
N ALA A 32 13.79 4.12 -16.16
CA ALA A 32 13.23 4.29 -17.48
C ALA A 32 13.42 3.01 -18.29
N LYS A 33 12.38 2.54 -18.98
CA LYS A 33 12.45 1.38 -19.87
C LYS A 33 11.56 1.55 -21.09
N CYS A 34 11.89 0.83 -22.15
CA CYS A 34 11.05 0.63 -23.32
C CYS A 34 10.26 -0.66 -23.10
N HIS A 35 8.93 -0.59 -23.10
CA HIS A 35 8.11 -1.75 -22.79
C HIS A 35 6.81 -1.72 -23.58
N GLU A 36 6.54 -2.78 -24.36
CA GLU A 36 5.27 -3.02 -25.08
C GLU A 36 4.70 -1.79 -25.79
N ARG A 37 5.49 -1.20 -26.70
CA ARG A 37 5.17 0.00 -27.49
C ARG A 37 5.00 1.30 -26.68
N HIS A 38 5.52 1.32 -25.45
CA HIS A 38 5.46 2.48 -24.58
C HIS A 38 6.84 2.84 -24.01
N PHE A 39 7.03 4.13 -23.78
CA PHE A 39 8.02 4.61 -22.82
C PHE A 39 7.47 4.45 -21.41
N TRP A 40 8.29 3.93 -20.51
CA TRP A 40 7.96 3.79 -19.10
C TRP A 40 8.97 4.57 -18.27
N LEU A 41 8.49 5.40 -17.36
CA LEU A 41 9.30 6.11 -16.38
C LEU A 41 8.66 5.94 -15.00
N SER A 42 9.33 5.22 -14.11
CA SER A 42 8.90 5.01 -12.73
C SER A 42 9.71 5.89 -11.77
N VAL A 43 9.03 6.48 -10.79
CA VAL A 43 9.59 7.31 -9.73
C VAL A 43 9.26 6.69 -8.38
N LYS A 44 10.29 6.43 -7.57
CA LYS A 44 10.13 5.80 -6.26
C LYS A 44 9.24 6.61 -5.33
N ALA A 45 8.31 5.94 -4.64
CA ALA A 45 7.39 6.56 -3.68
C ALA A 45 8.10 7.43 -2.64
N SER A 46 9.25 6.95 -2.15
CA SER A 46 10.07 7.63 -1.14
C SER A 46 10.67 8.96 -1.59
N PHE A 47 10.64 9.25 -2.90
CA PHE A 47 11.16 10.49 -3.47
C PHE A 47 10.06 11.51 -3.77
N LEU A 48 8.79 11.12 -3.72
CA LEU A 48 7.68 11.98 -4.08
C LEU A 48 7.41 13.00 -2.99
N GLY A 49 7.30 14.26 -3.38
CA GLY A 49 6.95 15.36 -2.50
C GLY A 49 5.43 15.50 -2.33
N SER A 50 5.02 16.64 -1.78
CA SER A 50 3.61 16.99 -1.55
C SER A 50 2.75 17.10 -2.82
N ALA A 51 3.37 17.38 -3.98
CA ALA A 51 2.68 17.38 -5.26
C ALA A 51 3.67 17.07 -6.38
N VAL A 52 3.20 16.30 -7.36
CA VAL A 52 4.02 15.83 -8.49
C VAL A 52 3.28 16.03 -9.80
N GLN A 53 4.03 16.31 -10.87
CA GLN A 53 3.46 16.48 -12.20
C GLN A 53 4.47 16.07 -13.28
N PHE A 54 3.95 15.63 -14.43
CA PHE A 54 4.74 15.41 -15.63
C PHE A 54 4.40 16.46 -16.68
N ASN A 55 5.43 17.00 -17.33
CA ASN A 55 5.28 17.83 -18.52
C ASN A 55 6.05 17.20 -19.68
N VAL A 56 5.61 17.47 -20.91
CA VAL A 56 6.30 17.03 -22.13
C VAL A 56 6.82 18.22 -22.88
N GLU A 57 7.98 18.11 -23.50
CA GLU A 57 8.63 19.19 -24.22
C GLU A 57 8.82 18.82 -25.69
N ASP A 58 8.48 19.76 -26.57
CA ASP A 58 8.76 19.68 -28.00
C ASP A 58 9.41 20.97 -28.50
N SER A 59 9.52 21.12 -29.82
CA SER A 59 10.08 22.33 -30.44
C SER A 59 9.30 23.63 -30.14
N THR A 60 8.03 23.52 -29.72
CA THR A 60 7.14 24.66 -29.43
C THR A 60 7.16 25.05 -27.95
N GLY A 61 7.66 24.18 -27.07
CA GLY A 61 7.88 24.47 -25.66
C GLY A 61 7.45 23.32 -24.74
N ILE A 62 7.23 23.66 -23.47
CA ILE A 62 6.80 22.72 -22.43
C ILE A 62 5.28 22.72 -22.34
N HIS A 63 4.68 21.53 -22.45
CA HIS A 63 3.24 21.30 -22.39
C HIS A 63 2.88 20.58 -21.09
N PHE A 64 1.92 21.17 -20.38
CA PHE A 64 1.36 20.58 -19.16
C PHE A 64 0.42 19.41 -19.49
N LEU A 65 0.58 18.30 -18.77
CA LEU A 65 -0.27 17.12 -18.89
C LEU A 65 -1.30 17.07 -17.76
N SER A 66 -2.50 17.60 -18.03
CA SER A 66 -3.68 17.29 -17.22
C SER A 66 -4.12 15.84 -17.45
N SER A 67 -4.92 15.26 -16.55
CA SER A 67 -5.43 13.88 -16.72
C SER A 67 -6.22 13.69 -18.03
N GLN A 68 -7.00 14.69 -18.43
CA GLN A 68 -7.73 14.68 -19.70
C GLN A 68 -6.77 14.72 -20.90
N ARG A 69 -5.87 15.71 -20.92
CA ARG A 69 -4.91 15.86 -22.03
C ARG A 69 -3.96 14.68 -22.11
N ALA A 70 -3.64 14.05 -20.97
CA ALA A 70 -2.86 12.83 -20.92
C ALA A 70 -3.53 11.72 -21.73
N ALA A 71 -4.81 11.43 -21.46
CA ALA A 71 -5.57 10.41 -22.19
C ALA A 71 -5.69 10.73 -23.71
N GLU A 72 -6.05 11.96 -24.05
CA GLU A 72 -6.17 12.42 -25.46
C GLU A 72 -4.83 12.30 -26.21
N CYS A 73 -3.72 12.53 -25.52
CA CYS A 73 -2.39 12.48 -26.12
C CYS A 73 -1.63 11.16 -25.96
N GLY A 74 -2.23 10.10 -25.39
CA GLY A 74 -1.59 8.79 -25.29
C GLY A 74 -0.61 8.65 -24.13
N TYR A 75 -0.86 9.36 -23.04
CA TYR A 75 -0.12 9.30 -21.79
C TYR A 75 -0.98 8.77 -20.65
N THR A 76 -0.33 8.07 -19.74
CA THR A 76 -0.96 7.48 -18.55
C THR A 76 -0.03 7.68 -17.36
N VAL A 77 -0.56 8.23 -16.28
CA VAL A 77 0.17 8.41 -15.03
C VAL A 77 -0.61 7.69 -13.94
N VAL A 78 -0.02 6.64 -13.40
CA VAL A 78 -0.66 5.75 -12.43
C VAL A 78 0.30 5.41 -11.30
N TRP A 79 -0.25 4.93 -10.21
CA TRP A 79 0.52 4.35 -9.11
C TRP A 79 0.63 2.85 -9.34
N ASN A 80 1.85 2.32 -9.33
CA ASN A 80 2.02 0.88 -9.42
C ASN A 80 1.77 0.18 -8.10
N HIS A 81 1.80 -1.15 -8.11
CA HIS A 81 1.62 -1.96 -6.91
C HIS A 81 2.68 -1.69 -5.82
N HIS A 82 3.85 -1.12 -6.12
CA HIS A 82 4.83 -0.74 -5.08
C HIS A 82 4.56 0.65 -4.45
N GLY A 83 3.53 1.36 -4.91
CA GLY A 83 3.29 2.76 -4.57
C GLY A 83 4.20 3.74 -5.31
N ASP A 84 4.96 3.27 -6.31
CA ASP A 84 5.78 4.14 -7.16
C ASP A 84 4.90 4.81 -8.23
N LEU A 85 5.24 6.04 -8.59
CA LEU A 85 4.54 6.77 -9.64
C LEU A 85 5.09 6.37 -11.00
N VAL A 86 4.22 5.87 -11.89
CA VAL A 86 4.59 5.37 -13.21
C VAL A 86 3.96 6.23 -14.30
N PHE A 87 4.81 6.86 -15.10
CA PHE A 87 4.46 7.51 -16.36
C PHE A 87 4.64 6.54 -17.52
N ARG A 88 3.60 6.39 -18.34
CA ARG A 88 3.60 5.63 -19.58
C ARG A 88 3.22 6.53 -20.74
N ALA A 89 3.92 6.41 -21.85
CA ALA A 89 3.61 7.13 -23.09
C ALA A 89 3.64 6.17 -24.27
N SER A 90 2.57 6.12 -25.07
CA SER A 90 2.58 5.39 -26.34
C SER A 90 3.72 5.93 -27.23
N TYR A 91 4.35 5.06 -28.01
CA TYR A 91 5.28 5.49 -29.06
C TYR A 91 4.63 6.39 -30.11
N LEU A 92 3.29 6.38 -30.18
CA LEU A 92 2.50 7.24 -31.06
C LEU A 92 1.81 8.39 -30.29
N ALA A 93 2.21 8.64 -29.04
CA ALA A 93 1.71 9.75 -28.25
C ALA A 93 2.01 11.11 -28.92
N CYS A 94 1.29 12.16 -28.50
CA CYS A 94 1.61 13.53 -28.90
C CYS A 94 3.11 13.82 -28.62
N TYR A 95 3.71 14.75 -29.38
CA TYR A 95 5.07 15.23 -29.13
C TYR A 95 6.20 14.18 -29.17
N VAL A 96 5.90 12.92 -29.49
CA VAL A 96 6.93 11.90 -29.73
C VAL A 96 7.52 12.11 -31.12
N GLU A 97 8.84 12.25 -31.19
CA GLU A 97 9.56 12.18 -32.46
C GLU A 97 9.59 10.72 -32.92
N ASN A 98 8.80 10.40 -33.95
CA ASN A 98 8.76 9.08 -34.58
C ASN A 98 9.55 9.10 -35.90
N ARG A 99 10.59 8.26 -35.99
CA ARG A 99 11.33 8.04 -37.24
C ARG A 99 10.92 6.70 -37.85
N ARG A 100 9.94 6.76 -38.76
CA ARG A 100 9.46 5.64 -39.58
C ARG A 100 9.15 4.36 -38.79
N ASP A 101 8.56 4.52 -37.61
CA ASP A 101 8.20 3.44 -36.70
C ASP A 101 9.36 2.55 -36.20
N THR A 102 10.60 3.03 -36.31
CA THR A 102 11.80 2.28 -35.89
C THR A 102 12.50 2.90 -34.69
N GLU A 103 12.44 4.23 -34.56
CA GLU A 103 13.10 4.98 -33.51
C GLU A 103 12.16 6.07 -32.99
N PHE A 104 12.00 6.11 -31.67
CA PHE A 104 11.09 7.01 -30.98
C PHE A 104 11.83 7.80 -29.91
N ARG A 105 11.57 9.10 -29.80
CA ARG A 105 12.14 9.97 -28.77
C ARG A 105 11.09 10.87 -28.13
N LEU A 106 11.17 11.03 -26.81
CA LEU A 106 10.29 11.89 -26.04
C LEU A 106 11.09 12.64 -24.97
N GLN A 107 10.86 13.94 -24.85
CA GLN A 107 11.42 14.75 -23.76
C GLN A 107 10.35 14.96 -22.70
N VAL A 108 10.62 14.50 -21.47
CA VAL A 108 9.70 14.55 -20.33
C VAL A 108 10.36 15.28 -19.18
N TRP A 109 9.58 16.07 -18.45
CA TRP A 109 9.98 16.72 -17.20
C TRP A 109 9.14 16.18 -16.06
N PHE A 110 9.78 15.55 -15.09
CA PHE A 110 9.15 15.25 -13.81
C PHE A 110 9.37 16.44 -12.88
N VAL A 111 8.29 17.06 -12.40
CA VAL A 111 8.36 18.19 -11.47
C VAL A 111 7.82 17.75 -10.12
N ASN A 112 8.63 17.94 -9.10
CA ASN A 112 8.38 17.51 -7.74
C ASN A 112 8.35 18.71 -6.80
N ARG A 113 7.24 18.87 -6.08
CA ARG A 113 7.06 19.94 -5.10
C ARG A 113 7.19 19.37 -3.69
N GLN A 114 8.25 19.75 -3.00
CA GLN A 114 8.51 19.35 -1.63
C GLN A 114 7.56 20.06 -0.65
N SER A 115 7.46 19.51 0.57
CA SER A 115 6.60 20.04 1.63
C SER A 115 7.02 21.43 2.13
N ASP A 116 8.28 21.82 1.95
CA ASP A 116 8.79 23.17 2.22
C ASP A 116 8.43 24.19 1.12
N GLY A 117 7.71 23.73 0.08
CA GLY A 117 7.30 24.53 -1.06
C GLY A 117 8.34 24.64 -2.17
N SER A 118 9.54 24.09 -2.01
CA SER A 118 10.54 24.03 -3.07
C SER A 118 10.07 23.15 -4.24
N VAL A 119 10.46 23.54 -5.45
CA VAL A 119 10.06 22.85 -6.68
C VAL A 119 11.32 22.46 -7.44
N GLU A 120 11.46 21.17 -7.70
CA GLU A 120 12.56 20.61 -8.46
C GLU A 120 12.03 19.98 -9.74
N ALA A 121 12.74 20.19 -10.86
CA ALA A 121 12.36 19.67 -12.16
C ALA A 121 13.49 18.80 -12.73
N TYR A 122 13.13 17.58 -13.12
CA TYR A 122 14.04 16.53 -13.59
C TYR A 122 13.76 16.23 -15.06
N PRO A 123 14.66 16.61 -15.98
CA PRO A 123 14.50 16.32 -17.40
C PRO A 123 14.92 14.90 -17.75
N PHE A 124 14.11 14.21 -18.56
CA PHE A 124 14.37 12.90 -19.11
C PHE A 124 14.24 12.94 -20.63
N LYS A 125 15.27 12.45 -21.32
CA LYS A 125 15.23 12.18 -22.75
C LYS A 125 15.05 10.69 -22.95
N LEU A 126 13.81 10.27 -23.18
CA LEU A 126 13.47 8.88 -23.39
C LEU A 126 13.70 8.52 -24.86
N HIS A 127 14.31 7.37 -25.08
CA HIS A 127 14.66 6.88 -26.42
C HIS A 127 14.41 5.38 -26.48
N CYS A 128 13.67 4.96 -27.51
CA CYS A 128 13.36 3.56 -27.75
C CYS A 128 13.56 3.24 -29.23
N SER A 129 14.27 2.14 -29.48
CA SER A 129 14.42 1.58 -30.82
C SER A 129 13.73 0.23 -30.85
N VAL A 130 13.03 -0.04 -31.95
CA VAL A 130 12.19 -1.21 -32.11
C VAL A 130 12.88 -2.20 -33.05
N THR A 131 13.05 -3.44 -32.59
CA THR A 131 13.63 -4.54 -33.39
C THR A 131 12.58 -5.29 -34.21
N GLU A 132 11.37 -5.46 -33.67
CA GLU A 132 10.23 -6.09 -34.37
C GLU A 132 9.29 -5.00 -34.91
N PRO A 133 9.06 -4.92 -36.24
CA PRO A 133 8.23 -3.89 -36.83
C PRO A 133 6.83 -3.88 -36.22
N LEU A 134 6.18 -2.71 -36.26
CA LEU A 134 4.81 -2.59 -35.80
C LEU A 134 3.90 -3.44 -36.69
N SER A 135 2.88 -4.05 -36.09
CA SER A 135 1.93 -4.85 -36.86
C SER A 135 1.11 -3.93 -37.79
N PRO A 136 0.61 -4.44 -38.93
CA PRO A 136 -0.29 -3.71 -39.81
C PRO A 136 -1.45 -3.05 -39.08
N ARG A 137 -2.01 -3.71 -38.06
CA ARG A 137 -2.97 -3.11 -37.12
C ARG A 137 -2.54 -3.33 -35.68
N GLU A 138 -2.45 -2.26 -34.89
CA GLU A 138 -2.22 -2.34 -33.44
C GLU A 138 -3.32 -1.60 -32.69
N ILE A 139 -3.95 -2.28 -31.74
CA ILE A 139 -4.99 -1.77 -30.84
C ILE A 139 -4.43 -1.79 -29.41
N VAL A 140 -4.59 -0.71 -28.68
CA VAL A 140 -4.14 -0.55 -27.29
C VAL A 140 -5.33 -0.14 -26.43
N CYS A 141 -5.65 -0.97 -25.45
CA CYS A 141 -6.49 -0.65 -24.32
C CYS A 141 -5.58 -0.26 -23.16
N GLU A 142 -5.40 1.03 -22.95
CA GLU A 142 -4.74 1.53 -21.75
C GLU A 142 -5.80 1.75 -20.65
N GLU A 143 -5.40 2.19 -19.46
CA GLU A 143 -6.32 2.44 -18.34
C GLU A 143 -7.21 3.67 -18.58
N ASN A 144 -6.69 4.71 -19.24
CA ASN A 144 -7.39 5.99 -19.43
C ASN A 144 -7.74 6.31 -20.90
N TYR A 145 -7.23 5.57 -21.89
CA TYR A 145 -7.57 5.77 -23.30
C TYR A 145 -7.58 4.47 -24.10
N MET A 146 -8.18 4.55 -25.29
CA MET A 146 -8.11 3.53 -26.34
C MET A 146 -7.41 4.12 -27.56
N GLU A 147 -6.54 3.33 -28.19
CA GLU A 147 -5.77 3.73 -29.37
C GLU A 147 -5.79 2.62 -30.42
N VAL A 148 -5.99 2.97 -31.67
CA VAL A 148 -5.83 2.07 -32.80
C VAL A 148 -4.99 2.74 -33.88
N SER A 149 -4.07 1.96 -34.43
CA SER A 149 -3.16 2.38 -35.48
C SER A 149 -3.14 1.35 -36.59
N ILE A 150 -3.25 1.80 -37.83
CA ILE A 150 -3.23 0.96 -39.02
C ILE A 150 -2.15 1.44 -39.99
N GLN A 151 -1.46 0.51 -40.63
CA GLN A 151 -0.41 0.79 -41.60
C GLN A 151 -1.01 1.19 -42.95
N TRP A 152 -0.43 2.19 -43.62
CA TRP A 152 -0.75 2.50 -45.00
C TRP A 152 -0.25 1.40 -45.94
N TYR A 153 -1.09 0.96 -46.87
CA TYR A 153 -0.67 0.10 -47.97
C TYR A 153 -0.06 0.87 -49.14
N ILE A 154 -0.18 2.20 -49.15
CA ILE A 154 0.31 3.08 -50.20
C ILE A 154 1.48 3.90 -49.63
N PRO A 155 2.72 3.73 -50.14
CA PRO A 155 3.87 4.51 -49.70
C PRO A 155 3.72 5.94 -50.24
N VAL A 156 3.30 6.87 -49.39
CA VAL A 156 3.17 8.29 -49.73
C VAL A 156 3.70 9.14 -48.59
N GLU A 157 4.30 10.29 -48.91
CA GLU A 157 4.77 11.25 -47.91
C GLU A 157 3.59 11.83 -47.12
N ALA A 158 3.73 11.92 -45.79
CA ALA A 158 2.68 12.37 -44.87
C ALA A 158 2.03 13.71 -45.27
N GLU A 159 2.81 14.61 -45.88
CA GLU A 159 2.39 15.95 -46.31
C GLU A 159 1.35 15.94 -47.46
N GLN A 160 1.15 14.80 -48.12
CA GLN A 160 0.18 14.67 -49.23
C GLN A 160 -1.19 14.19 -48.76
N PHE A 161 -1.31 13.76 -47.50
CA PHE A 161 -2.59 13.36 -46.92
C PHE A 161 -3.29 14.55 -46.29
N ARG A 162 -4.53 14.78 -46.69
CA ARG A 162 -5.42 15.69 -45.97
C ARG A 162 -6.60 14.92 -45.42
N MET A 163 -6.67 14.84 -44.09
CA MET A 163 -7.85 14.29 -43.42
C MET A 163 -8.99 15.32 -43.51
N GLU A 164 -10.08 14.93 -44.17
CA GLU A 164 -11.20 15.84 -44.44
C GLU A 164 -12.22 15.82 -43.30
N ARG A 165 -12.68 14.61 -42.97
CA ARG A 165 -13.73 14.36 -41.98
C ARG A 165 -13.60 12.97 -41.38
N VAL A 166 -14.17 12.80 -40.21
CA VAL A 166 -14.40 11.51 -39.57
C VAL A 166 -15.89 11.25 -39.46
N ILE A 167 -16.29 10.03 -39.76
CA ILE A 167 -17.68 9.58 -39.69
C ILE A 167 -17.75 8.50 -38.62
N PHE A 168 -18.31 8.84 -37.46
CA PHE A 168 -18.56 7.89 -36.39
C PHE A 168 -19.88 7.17 -36.63
N TYR A 169 -19.92 5.87 -36.44
CA TYR A 169 -21.13 5.07 -36.60
C TYR A 169 -21.18 3.97 -35.55
N ARG A 170 -22.40 3.54 -35.23
CA ARG A 170 -22.63 2.27 -34.55
C ARG A 170 -23.18 1.26 -35.56
N PRO A 171 -22.79 -0.02 -35.46
CA PRO A 171 -23.46 -1.08 -36.21
C PRO A 171 -24.97 -1.04 -35.99
N GLY A 172 -25.73 -0.83 -37.06
CA GLY A 172 -27.19 -0.68 -37.03
C GLY A 172 -27.70 0.77 -36.99
N ASP A 173 -26.83 1.78 -36.92
CA ASP A 173 -27.25 3.18 -37.02
C ASP A 173 -27.69 3.56 -38.44
N ALA A 174 -28.83 4.22 -38.55
CA ALA A 174 -29.35 4.74 -39.82
C ALA A 174 -28.69 6.06 -40.24
N HIS A 175 -28.13 6.83 -39.30
CA HIS A 175 -27.55 8.15 -39.54
C HIS A 175 -26.20 8.28 -38.83
N PRO A 176 -25.08 8.02 -39.50
CA PRO A 176 -23.77 8.16 -38.91
C PRO A 176 -23.41 9.63 -38.69
N ALA A 177 -22.65 9.91 -37.63
CA ALA A 177 -22.27 11.27 -37.24
C ALA A 177 -20.98 11.70 -37.97
N SER A 178 -21.09 12.69 -38.83
CA SER A 178 -19.93 13.27 -39.53
C SER A 178 -19.40 14.49 -38.78
N GLN A 179 -18.09 14.52 -38.54
CA GLN A 179 -17.37 15.61 -37.89
C GLN A 179 -16.15 15.99 -38.71
N SER A 180 -15.75 17.25 -38.71
CA SER A 180 -14.40 17.62 -39.11
C SER A 180 -13.38 17.06 -38.11
N VAL A 181 -12.12 16.91 -38.54
CA VAL A 181 -11.04 16.44 -37.64
C VAL A 181 -10.89 17.34 -36.42
N LYS A 182 -10.99 18.67 -36.62
CA LYS A 182 -10.88 19.66 -35.54
C LYS A 182 -12.06 19.60 -34.55
N GLU A 183 -13.27 19.29 -35.02
CA GLU A 183 -14.41 19.07 -34.14
C GLU A 183 -14.24 17.77 -33.35
N ALA A 184 -13.76 16.70 -33.97
CA ALA A 184 -13.45 15.47 -33.27
C ALA A 184 -12.36 15.68 -32.19
N GLU A 185 -11.34 16.49 -32.46
CA GLU A 185 -10.34 16.89 -31.45
C GLU A 185 -10.96 17.62 -30.26
N ALA A 186 -11.90 18.54 -30.51
CA ALA A 186 -12.62 19.22 -29.43
C ALA A 186 -13.54 18.29 -28.63
N LEU A 187 -13.83 17.10 -29.14
CA LEU A 187 -14.60 16.05 -28.47
C LEU A 187 -13.71 15.01 -27.75
N GLY A 188 -12.39 15.22 -27.69
CA GLY A 188 -11.46 14.35 -26.97
C GLY A 188 -10.87 13.22 -27.80
N TYR A 189 -10.94 13.32 -29.13
CA TYR A 189 -10.24 12.40 -30.04
C TYR A 189 -8.90 12.97 -30.49
N HIS A 190 -7.95 12.10 -30.77
CA HIS A 190 -6.71 12.48 -31.44
C HIS A 190 -6.54 11.63 -32.68
N ILE A 191 -6.48 12.29 -33.85
CA ILE A 191 -6.46 11.64 -35.15
C ILE A 191 -5.24 12.16 -35.91
N VAL A 192 -4.33 11.25 -36.25
CA VAL A 192 -3.08 11.62 -36.91
C VAL A 192 -2.77 10.65 -38.04
N ALA A 193 -2.32 11.19 -39.17
CA ALA A 193 -1.72 10.45 -40.26
C ALA A 193 -0.21 10.71 -40.26
N THR A 194 0.60 9.66 -40.15
CA THR A 194 2.05 9.70 -40.40
C THR A 194 2.36 9.20 -41.82
N ASP A 195 3.63 9.18 -42.19
CA ASP A 195 4.12 8.61 -43.45
C ASP A 195 3.91 7.09 -43.54
N THR A 196 3.67 6.43 -42.41
CA THR A 196 3.54 4.97 -42.32
C THR A 196 2.19 4.49 -41.81
N ARG A 197 1.46 5.31 -41.01
CA ARG A 197 0.26 4.84 -40.29
C ARG A 197 -0.83 5.91 -40.16
N LEU A 198 -2.06 5.45 -39.98
CA LEU A 198 -3.21 6.25 -39.54
C LEU A 198 -3.57 5.86 -38.10
N LEU A 199 -3.75 6.85 -37.24
CA LEU A 199 -4.00 6.71 -35.80
C LEU A 199 -5.34 7.33 -35.44
N LEU A 200 -6.13 6.62 -34.65
CA LEU A 200 -7.28 7.15 -33.91
C LEU A 200 -7.11 6.81 -32.44
N ARG A 201 -7.16 7.83 -31.58
CA ARG A 201 -7.16 7.69 -30.13
C ARG A 201 -8.37 8.43 -29.54
N GLY A 202 -8.93 7.90 -28.46
CA GLY A 202 -9.94 8.59 -27.67
C GLY A 202 -9.86 8.18 -26.20
N ALA A 203 -10.10 9.12 -25.30
CA ALA A 203 -10.29 8.81 -23.89
C ALA A 203 -11.57 7.99 -23.69
N TYR A 204 -11.58 7.05 -22.75
CA TYR A 204 -12.82 6.30 -22.45
C TYR A 204 -13.96 7.26 -22.10
N SER A 205 -15.19 6.90 -22.45
CA SER A 205 -16.39 7.70 -22.23
C SER A 205 -16.46 9.02 -23.02
N SER A 206 -15.58 9.22 -24.01
CA SER A 206 -15.71 10.35 -24.95
C SER A 206 -16.98 10.21 -25.81
N PRO A 207 -17.52 11.31 -26.36
CA PRO A 207 -18.69 11.27 -27.26
C PRO A 207 -18.48 10.29 -28.42
N PHE A 208 -19.52 9.57 -28.85
CA PHE A 208 -19.47 8.52 -29.90
C PHE A 208 -18.87 7.16 -29.49
N PHE A 209 -18.20 7.05 -28.34
CA PHE A 209 -18.03 5.72 -27.76
C PHE A 209 -19.38 5.12 -27.40
N TYR A 210 -19.49 3.80 -27.55
CA TYR A 210 -20.71 3.07 -27.22
C TYR A 210 -20.42 1.76 -26.52
N MET A 211 -21.37 1.34 -25.68
CA MET A 211 -21.31 0.04 -25.02
C MET A 211 -21.79 -1.04 -25.97
N ARG A 212 -20.97 -2.07 -26.16
CA ARG A 212 -21.28 -3.28 -26.90
C ARG A 212 -21.21 -4.48 -25.97
N LYS A 213 -22.13 -5.40 -26.14
CA LYS A 213 -22.16 -6.67 -25.41
C LYS A 213 -21.80 -7.80 -26.36
N GLU A 214 -20.78 -8.58 -26.01
CA GLU A 214 -20.33 -9.75 -26.76
C GLU A 214 -20.09 -10.88 -25.75
N GLN A 215 -20.69 -12.06 -25.95
CA GLN A 215 -20.59 -13.20 -25.01
C GLN A 215 -20.91 -12.84 -23.53
N ASP A 216 -21.94 -12.02 -23.31
CA ASP A 216 -22.33 -11.49 -22.00
C ASP A 216 -21.38 -10.46 -21.36
N ILE A 217 -20.26 -10.14 -22.01
CA ILE A 217 -19.24 -9.21 -21.52
C ILE A 217 -19.45 -7.83 -22.16
N GLN A 218 -19.44 -6.79 -21.32
CA GLN A 218 -19.56 -5.39 -21.75
C GLN A 218 -18.21 -4.84 -22.18
N MET A 219 -18.21 -4.23 -23.36
CA MET A 219 -17.07 -3.55 -23.96
C MET A 219 -17.47 -2.13 -24.30
N GLU A 220 -16.50 -1.22 -24.24
CA GLU A 220 -16.63 0.09 -24.85
C GLU A 220 -15.93 0.08 -26.20
N ALA A 221 -16.57 0.62 -27.22
CA ALA A 221 -16.09 0.58 -28.59
C ALA A 221 -16.34 1.90 -29.31
N VAL A 222 -15.54 2.14 -30.35
CA VAL A 222 -15.78 3.18 -31.35
C VAL A 222 -15.46 2.62 -32.72
N ASP A 223 -16.37 2.88 -33.67
CA ASP A 223 -16.20 2.56 -35.08
C ASP A 223 -16.28 3.86 -35.88
N ALA A 224 -15.31 4.05 -36.77
CA ALA A 224 -15.18 5.28 -37.53
C ALA A 224 -14.67 5.03 -38.95
N ILE A 225 -15.10 5.89 -39.88
CA ILE A 225 -14.52 6.00 -41.21
C ILE A 225 -13.80 7.33 -41.28
N ILE A 226 -12.49 7.29 -41.47
CA ILE A 226 -11.67 8.48 -41.72
C ILE A 226 -11.60 8.69 -43.22
N VAL A 227 -12.08 9.84 -43.69
CA VAL A 227 -12.01 10.19 -45.11
C VAL A 227 -10.73 10.97 -45.36
N VAL A 228 -9.83 10.35 -46.12
CA VAL A 228 -8.50 10.86 -46.41
C VAL A 228 -8.45 11.28 -47.87
N GLN A 229 -8.00 12.50 -48.14
CA GLN A 229 -7.73 12.97 -49.49
C GLN A 229 -6.27 12.70 -49.86
N LEU A 230 -6.07 12.05 -50.99
CA LEU A 230 -4.76 11.71 -51.56
C LEU A 230 -4.80 11.91 -53.07
N GLU A 231 -3.95 12.80 -53.61
CA GLU A 231 -3.86 13.08 -55.06
C GLU A 231 -5.22 13.37 -55.75
N GLY A 232 -6.16 13.98 -55.03
CA GLY A 232 -7.50 14.29 -55.52
C GLY A 232 -8.53 13.15 -55.41
N ALA A 233 -8.11 11.95 -54.99
CA ALA A 233 -9.01 10.86 -54.61
C ALA A 233 -9.43 10.98 -53.14
N SER A 234 -10.69 10.66 -52.83
CA SER A 234 -11.19 10.52 -51.46
C SER A 234 -11.21 9.04 -51.09
N ILE A 235 -10.38 8.66 -50.13
CA ILE A 235 -10.20 7.28 -49.69
C ILE A 235 -10.84 7.14 -48.31
N PRO A 236 -11.95 6.39 -48.18
CA PRO A 236 -12.52 6.05 -46.88
C PRO A 236 -11.67 4.95 -46.23
N VAL A 237 -11.26 5.17 -44.98
CA VAL A 237 -10.49 4.20 -44.20
C VAL A 237 -11.27 3.85 -42.94
N GLU A 238 -11.71 2.59 -42.84
CA GLU A 238 -12.40 2.07 -41.67
C GLU A 238 -11.41 1.79 -40.53
N ILE A 239 -11.74 2.26 -39.34
CA ILE A 239 -10.92 2.12 -38.15
C ILE A 239 -11.81 1.91 -36.91
N SER A 240 -11.51 0.84 -36.18
CA SER A 240 -12.32 0.38 -35.05
C SER A 240 -11.45 -0.10 -33.90
N MET A 241 -11.88 0.22 -32.68
CA MET A 241 -11.28 -0.27 -31.44
C MET A 241 -12.36 -0.61 -30.41
N ALA A 242 -12.12 -1.65 -29.62
CA ALA A 242 -13.02 -2.09 -28.55
C ALA A 242 -12.21 -2.67 -27.38
N CYS A 243 -12.56 -2.26 -26.17
CA CYS A 243 -11.89 -2.66 -24.94
C CYS A 243 -12.93 -3.07 -23.90
N THR A 244 -12.66 -4.15 -23.17
CA THR A 244 -13.55 -4.62 -22.09
C THR A 244 -13.70 -3.60 -20.97
N LYS A 245 -14.77 -3.65 -20.19
CA LYS A 245 -14.92 -2.81 -18.99
C LYS A 245 -15.30 -3.57 -17.72
N ASN A 246 -15.39 -4.89 -17.80
CA ASN A 246 -15.68 -5.72 -16.63
C ASN A 246 -14.48 -5.77 -15.67
N GLU A 247 -14.81 -5.69 -14.38
CA GLU A 247 -13.87 -5.93 -13.29
C GLU A 247 -13.50 -7.42 -13.19
N ALA A 248 -12.39 -7.71 -12.52
CA ALA A 248 -12.03 -9.07 -12.16
C ALA A 248 -12.94 -9.56 -11.02
N VAL A 249 -13.26 -10.85 -11.04
CA VAL A 249 -14.06 -11.50 -9.99
C VAL A 249 -13.20 -12.47 -9.19
N VAL A 250 -13.59 -12.72 -7.95
CA VAL A 250 -12.95 -13.74 -7.12
C VAL A 250 -13.52 -15.11 -7.46
N ASP A 251 -12.68 -16.01 -7.95
CA ASP A 251 -12.98 -17.41 -8.26
C ASP A 251 -12.13 -18.33 -7.36
N GLY A 252 -12.62 -18.59 -6.15
CA GLY A 252 -11.90 -19.33 -5.13
C GLY A 252 -10.61 -18.62 -4.71
N LEU A 253 -9.46 -19.21 -5.03
CA LEU A 253 -8.12 -18.65 -4.77
C LEU A 253 -7.53 -17.90 -5.97
N HIS A 254 -8.35 -17.55 -6.97
CA HIS A 254 -7.91 -16.85 -8.16
C HIS A 254 -8.71 -15.56 -8.39
N LEU A 255 -8.03 -14.57 -8.96
CA LEU A 255 -8.64 -13.49 -9.70
C LEU A 255 -8.95 -14.00 -11.11
N LEU A 256 -10.22 -13.95 -11.48
CA LEU A 256 -10.69 -14.30 -12.81
C LEU A 256 -11.06 -13.03 -13.57
N TRP A 257 -10.44 -12.83 -14.72
CA TRP A 257 -10.81 -11.79 -15.67
C TRP A 257 -11.10 -12.41 -17.03
N SER A 258 -12.24 -12.05 -17.61
CA SER A 258 -12.72 -12.63 -18.86
C SER A 258 -12.96 -11.55 -19.90
N PHE A 259 -12.66 -11.85 -21.16
CA PHE A 259 -12.92 -10.95 -22.30
C PHE A 259 -13.12 -11.74 -23.61
N PRO A 260 -13.95 -11.24 -24.53
CA PRO A 260 -14.15 -11.87 -25.83
C PRO A 260 -12.91 -11.70 -26.72
N LEU A 261 -12.49 -12.77 -27.41
CA LEU A 261 -11.43 -12.68 -28.45
C LEU A 261 -12.00 -12.23 -29.80
N ALA A 262 -13.21 -12.66 -30.12
CA ALA A 262 -13.88 -12.34 -31.37
C ALA A 262 -14.88 -11.19 -31.13
N VAL A 263 -14.45 -9.96 -31.41
CA VAL A 263 -15.34 -8.80 -31.39
C VAL A 263 -15.78 -8.50 -32.80
N SER A 264 -17.09 -8.46 -33.03
CA SER A 264 -17.69 -8.34 -34.36
C SER A 264 -17.36 -7.04 -35.13
N SER A 265 -16.75 -6.03 -34.50
CA SER A 265 -16.16 -4.85 -35.17
C SER A 265 -14.64 -4.89 -35.34
N LEU A 266 -13.96 -5.82 -34.68
CA LEU A 266 -12.50 -5.93 -34.76
C LEU A 266 -12.06 -7.06 -35.69
N VAL A 267 -12.87 -8.12 -35.75
CA VAL A 267 -12.57 -9.37 -36.44
C VAL A 267 -13.55 -9.58 -37.58
N HIS A 268 -13.03 -9.91 -38.76
CA HIS A 268 -13.81 -10.10 -39.98
C HIS A 268 -13.85 -11.59 -40.37
N ASP A 269 -15.06 -12.14 -40.51
CA ASP A 269 -15.33 -13.53 -40.93
C ASP A 269 -14.53 -14.60 -40.16
N LEU A 270 -13.70 -15.37 -40.88
CA LEU A 270 -12.83 -16.40 -40.35
C LEU A 270 -11.51 -15.75 -39.94
N PHE A 271 -11.14 -15.94 -38.68
CA PHE A 271 -9.88 -15.44 -38.13
C PHE A 271 -9.06 -16.56 -37.50
N ARG A 272 -7.75 -16.39 -37.53
CA ARG A 272 -6.79 -17.33 -36.96
C ARG A 272 -6.21 -16.75 -35.68
N ASN A 273 -6.49 -17.43 -34.57
CA ASN A 273 -5.88 -17.09 -33.28
C ASN A 273 -4.37 -17.34 -33.32
N GLY A 274 -3.63 -16.38 -32.80
CA GLY A 274 -2.19 -16.45 -32.65
C GLY A 274 -1.74 -16.69 -31.21
N ARG A 275 -0.48 -16.35 -30.92
CA ARG A 275 0.09 -16.44 -29.58
C ARG A 275 -0.42 -15.34 -28.66
N ILE A 276 -0.40 -15.68 -27.38
CA ILE A 276 -0.71 -14.80 -26.28
C ILE A 276 0.57 -14.51 -25.51
N ARG A 277 0.72 -13.29 -25.01
CA ARG A 277 1.74 -12.93 -24.02
C ARG A 277 1.06 -12.31 -22.81
N MET A 278 1.55 -12.64 -21.63
CA MET A 278 1.00 -12.17 -20.37
C MET A 278 2.14 -11.73 -19.45
N GLU A 279 1.95 -10.58 -18.83
CA GLU A 279 2.83 -10.07 -17.79
C GLU A 279 1.99 -9.74 -16.56
N VAL A 280 2.46 -10.18 -15.40
CA VAL A 280 1.80 -9.97 -14.11
C VAL A 280 2.79 -9.30 -13.16
N GLY A 281 2.40 -8.20 -12.55
CA GLY A 281 3.23 -7.49 -11.58
C GLY A 281 4.55 -6.96 -12.17
N GLY A 282 4.58 -6.58 -13.44
CA GLY A 282 5.78 -6.06 -14.10
C GLY A 282 6.75 -7.12 -14.62
N ARG A 283 6.35 -8.41 -14.62
CA ARG A 283 7.15 -9.54 -15.12
C ARG A 283 6.43 -10.33 -16.19
N MET A 284 7.04 -10.42 -17.37
CA MET A 284 6.62 -11.33 -18.45
C MET A 284 6.69 -12.78 -17.97
N LEU A 285 5.58 -13.52 -18.13
CA LEU A 285 5.48 -14.91 -17.72
C LEU A 285 5.92 -15.84 -18.85
N SER A 286 6.77 -16.79 -18.52
CA SER A 286 7.08 -17.93 -19.38
C SER A 286 6.00 -19.02 -19.30
N ASP A 287 5.93 -19.88 -20.30
CA ASP A 287 5.02 -21.04 -20.30
C ASP A 287 5.22 -21.93 -19.05
N CYS A 288 6.46 -22.06 -18.58
CA CYS A 288 6.79 -22.80 -17.35
C CYS A 288 6.25 -22.10 -16.09
N GLU A 289 6.46 -20.80 -15.94
CA GLU A 289 5.94 -20.03 -14.81
C GLU A 289 4.42 -20.06 -14.77
N MET A 290 3.75 -19.98 -15.93
CA MET A 290 2.30 -20.11 -16.01
C MET A 290 1.84 -21.46 -15.44
N HIS A 291 2.49 -22.56 -15.85
CA HIS A 291 2.13 -23.90 -15.38
C HIS A 291 2.47 -24.14 -13.91
N GLU A 292 3.68 -23.80 -13.46
CA GLU A 292 4.17 -24.09 -12.10
C GLU A 292 3.57 -23.17 -11.04
N SER A 293 3.35 -21.90 -11.37
CA SER A 293 2.83 -20.90 -10.42
C SER A 293 1.31 -20.76 -10.48
N GLY A 294 0.60 -21.57 -11.28
CA GLY A 294 -0.86 -21.65 -11.28
C GLY A 294 -1.60 -20.59 -12.10
N TYR A 295 -0.90 -19.79 -12.91
CA TYR A 295 -1.56 -18.87 -13.85
C TYR A 295 -2.19 -19.64 -15.00
N LYS A 296 -3.43 -19.32 -15.37
CA LYS A 296 -4.12 -20.01 -16.47
C LYS A 296 -4.72 -19.00 -17.43
N ALA A 297 -4.47 -19.19 -18.72
CA ALA A 297 -5.18 -18.49 -19.80
C ALA A 297 -5.91 -19.55 -20.62
N THR A 298 -7.23 -19.57 -20.54
CA THR A 298 -8.07 -20.60 -21.18
C THR A 298 -9.09 -19.95 -22.10
N LEU A 299 -9.09 -20.38 -23.36
CA LEU A 299 -10.10 -20.00 -24.34
C LEU A 299 -11.29 -20.96 -24.24
N LYS A 300 -12.48 -20.42 -23.98
CA LYS A 300 -13.75 -21.16 -23.96
C LYS A 300 -14.80 -20.38 -24.74
N ASP A 301 -15.38 -21.00 -25.76
CA ASP A 301 -16.47 -20.41 -26.55
C ASP A 301 -16.17 -18.97 -27.06
N LEU A 302 -14.94 -18.77 -27.56
CA LEU A 302 -14.40 -17.47 -28.02
C LEU A 302 -14.23 -16.39 -26.92
N THR A 303 -14.43 -16.76 -25.65
CA THR A 303 -14.08 -15.96 -24.46
C THR A 303 -12.75 -16.43 -23.88
N MET A 304 -11.80 -15.50 -23.72
CA MET A 304 -10.57 -15.74 -22.99
C MET A 304 -10.82 -15.54 -21.49
N GLU A 305 -10.44 -16.52 -20.68
CA GLU A 305 -10.47 -16.47 -19.22
C GLU A 305 -9.03 -16.49 -18.69
N ILE A 306 -8.63 -15.40 -18.03
CA ILE A 306 -7.34 -15.28 -17.35
C ILE A 306 -7.58 -15.49 -15.85
N ARG A 307 -6.92 -16.50 -15.28
CA ARG A 307 -6.90 -16.79 -13.84
C ARG A 307 -5.52 -16.50 -13.27
N ILE A 308 -5.47 -15.57 -12.33
CA ILE A 308 -4.27 -15.18 -11.59
C ILE A 308 -4.44 -15.64 -10.14
N PRO A 309 -3.56 -16.47 -9.58
CA PRO A 309 -3.61 -16.84 -8.17
C PRO A 309 -3.61 -15.62 -7.25
N SER A 310 -4.35 -15.67 -6.14
CA SER A 310 -4.42 -14.55 -5.19
C SER A 310 -3.08 -14.23 -4.52
N GLU A 311 -2.19 -15.22 -4.43
CA GLU A 311 -0.83 -15.11 -3.89
C GLU A 311 0.22 -14.91 -4.99
N ALA A 312 -0.21 -14.56 -6.21
CA ALA A 312 0.71 -14.29 -7.31
C ALA A 312 1.70 -13.17 -6.99
N ASN A 313 2.92 -13.29 -7.51
CA ASN A 313 3.91 -12.22 -7.41
C ASN A 313 3.37 -10.94 -8.05
N GLY A 314 3.40 -9.83 -7.31
CA GLY A 314 2.84 -8.54 -7.74
C GLY A 314 1.36 -8.35 -7.43
N ALA A 315 0.65 -9.37 -6.94
CA ALA A 315 -0.67 -9.20 -6.34
C ALA A 315 -0.53 -8.60 -4.94
N GLN A 316 -1.32 -7.57 -4.65
CA GLN A 316 -1.25 -6.85 -3.38
C GLN A 316 -2.63 -6.47 -2.86
N ILE A 317 -2.74 -6.45 -1.53
CA ILE A 317 -3.92 -5.97 -0.84
C ILE A 317 -3.84 -4.45 -0.77
N LYS A 318 -4.74 -3.80 -1.49
CA LYS A 318 -5.02 -2.37 -1.44
C LYS A 318 -6.08 -2.09 -0.38
N SER A 319 -5.80 -1.11 0.46
CA SER A 319 -6.70 -0.62 1.48
C SER A 319 -7.54 0.55 0.95
N GLY A 320 -8.72 0.76 1.52
CA GLY A 320 -9.56 1.91 1.19
C GLY A 320 -10.61 2.18 2.27
N VAL A 321 -11.38 3.23 2.09
CA VAL A 321 -12.46 3.63 3.00
C VAL A 321 -13.75 3.87 2.22
N ILE A 322 -14.78 3.05 2.48
CA ILE A 322 -16.11 3.25 1.90
C ILE A 322 -17.07 3.63 3.01
N LYS A 323 -17.64 4.84 2.93
CA LYS A 323 -18.60 5.38 3.91
C LYS A 323 -18.06 5.33 5.36
N GLY A 324 -16.77 5.60 5.54
CA GLY A 324 -16.08 5.58 6.84
C GLY A 324 -15.70 4.19 7.37
N GLN A 325 -15.98 3.12 6.61
CA GLN A 325 -15.58 1.76 6.96
C GLN A 325 -14.32 1.35 6.21
N TYR A 326 -13.37 0.76 6.93
CA TYR A 326 -12.15 0.18 6.36
C TYR A 326 -12.50 -1.02 5.47
N VAL A 327 -11.98 -0.99 4.24
CA VAL A 327 -12.17 -2.04 3.24
C VAL A 327 -10.82 -2.43 2.64
N GLN A 328 -10.75 -3.63 2.09
CA GLN A 328 -9.60 -4.11 1.35
C GLN A 328 -10.02 -4.71 0.01
N SER A 329 -9.15 -4.59 -0.98
CA SER A 329 -9.28 -5.22 -2.30
C SER A 329 -7.95 -5.84 -2.70
N LEU A 330 -7.97 -7.03 -3.29
CA LEU A 330 -6.80 -7.59 -3.94
C LEU A 330 -6.66 -6.94 -5.32
N SER A 331 -5.47 -6.43 -5.61
CA SER A 331 -5.15 -5.76 -6.87
C SER A 331 -3.88 -6.35 -7.50
N VAL A 332 -3.83 -6.40 -8.83
CA VAL A 332 -2.67 -6.86 -9.58
C VAL A 332 -2.61 -6.18 -10.95
N GLU A 333 -1.42 -5.73 -11.33
CA GLU A 333 -1.15 -5.22 -12.67
C GLU A 333 -1.05 -6.38 -13.66
N LEU A 334 -1.87 -6.33 -14.70
CA LEU A 334 -1.91 -7.27 -15.80
C LEU A 334 -1.62 -6.54 -17.11
N PHE A 335 -0.61 -7.03 -17.84
CA PHE A 335 -0.48 -6.79 -19.26
C PHE A 335 -0.84 -8.05 -20.02
N TYR A 336 -1.66 -7.89 -21.06
CA TYR A 336 -2.06 -8.95 -21.96
C TYR A 336 -1.91 -8.50 -23.40
N MET A 337 -1.31 -9.36 -24.23
CA MET A 337 -1.24 -9.16 -25.67
C MET A 337 -1.74 -10.39 -26.41
N HIS A 338 -2.70 -10.17 -27.30
CA HIS A 338 -3.21 -11.16 -28.24
C HIS A 338 -2.91 -10.72 -29.66
N HIS A 339 -2.54 -11.66 -30.51
CA HIS A 339 -2.50 -11.42 -31.95
C HIS A 339 -3.36 -12.39 -32.72
N TRP A 340 -3.94 -11.90 -33.81
CA TRP A 340 -4.71 -12.71 -34.76
C TRP A 340 -4.52 -12.20 -36.18
N GLU A 341 -4.94 -13.05 -37.12
CA GLU A 341 -4.96 -12.77 -38.56
C GLU A 341 -6.41 -12.91 -39.04
N ASP A 342 -6.88 -12.01 -39.89
CA ASP A 342 -8.19 -12.09 -40.53
C ASP A 342 -8.12 -11.75 -42.03
N VAL A 343 -9.26 -11.78 -42.71
CA VAL A 343 -9.33 -11.59 -44.18
C VAL A 343 -8.93 -10.17 -44.63
N ILE A 344 -8.99 -9.18 -43.74
CA ILE A 344 -8.64 -7.78 -44.03
C ILE A 344 -7.21 -7.49 -43.54
N TRP A 345 -6.92 -7.86 -42.30
CA TRP A 345 -5.67 -7.57 -41.64
C TRP A 345 -4.82 -8.83 -41.51
N LEU A 346 -3.74 -8.87 -42.28
CA LEU A 346 -2.78 -9.98 -42.23
C LEU A 346 -2.24 -10.21 -40.82
N HIS A 347 -2.10 -9.17 -39.99
CA HIS A 347 -1.69 -9.27 -38.59
C HIS A 347 -2.31 -8.12 -37.80
N THR A 348 -3.04 -8.46 -36.74
CA THR A 348 -3.51 -7.51 -35.72
C THR A 348 -2.94 -7.87 -34.36
N GLN A 349 -2.45 -6.87 -33.63
CA GLN A 349 -2.07 -6.99 -32.22
C GLN A 349 -3.01 -6.17 -31.35
N HIS A 350 -3.52 -6.78 -30.30
CA HIS A 350 -4.36 -6.12 -29.30
C HIS A 350 -3.69 -6.24 -27.94
N ARG A 351 -3.38 -5.07 -27.36
CA ARG A 351 -2.73 -4.93 -26.07
C ARG A 351 -3.72 -4.40 -25.06
N SER A 352 -3.66 -4.92 -23.85
CA SER A 352 -4.43 -4.44 -22.73
C SER A 352 -3.53 -4.29 -21.52
N PHE A 353 -3.48 -3.06 -20.99
CA PHE A 353 -2.88 -2.75 -19.71
C PHE A 353 -4.02 -2.53 -18.71
N ARG A 354 -4.01 -3.29 -17.61
CA ARG A 354 -5.10 -3.28 -16.63
C ARG A 354 -4.55 -3.38 -15.22
N LEU A 355 -5.11 -2.58 -14.32
CA LEU A 355 -5.11 -2.88 -12.90
C LEU A 355 -6.35 -3.72 -12.58
N LEU A 356 -6.16 -5.04 -12.52
CA LEU A 356 -7.22 -5.93 -12.05
C LEU A 356 -7.37 -5.76 -10.55
N HIS A 357 -8.59 -5.59 -10.08
CA HIS A 357 -8.89 -5.53 -8.66
C HIS A 357 -10.21 -6.23 -8.35
N THR A 358 -10.33 -6.75 -7.14
CA THR A 358 -11.57 -7.33 -6.64
C THR A 358 -12.51 -6.24 -6.17
N PRO A 359 -13.82 -6.52 -6.05
CA PRO A 359 -14.71 -5.68 -5.27
C PRO A 359 -14.19 -5.48 -3.85
N TYR A 360 -14.31 -4.26 -3.31
CA TYR A 360 -13.88 -3.94 -1.96
C TYR A 360 -14.66 -4.73 -0.91
N VAL A 361 -13.93 -5.42 -0.03
CA VAL A 361 -14.48 -6.22 1.06
C VAL A 361 -14.26 -5.49 2.39
N PRO A 362 -15.30 -5.27 3.21
CA PRO A 362 -15.16 -4.67 4.54
C PRO A 362 -14.26 -5.49 5.47
N GLN A 363 -13.36 -4.81 6.17
CA GLN A 363 -12.41 -5.41 7.10
C GLN A 363 -12.51 -4.76 8.48
N THR A 364 -12.41 -5.58 9.53
CA THR A 364 -12.30 -5.09 10.91
C THR A 364 -10.85 -5.27 11.37
N PRO A 365 -10.15 -4.20 11.77
CA PRO A 365 -8.81 -4.32 12.34
C PRO A 365 -8.76 -5.33 13.49
N THR A 366 -7.76 -6.21 13.47
CA THR A 366 -7.62 -7.25 14.49
C THR A 366 -6.80 -6.72 15.66
N LEU A 367 -7.35 -6.83 16.87
CA LEU A 367 -6.72 -6.43 18.12
C LEU A 367 -6.42 -7.67 18.96
N ILE A 368 -5.16 -7.87 19.30
CA ILE A 368 -4.69 -8.93 20.19
C ILE A 368 -4.35 -8.31 21.54
N ASN A 369 -4.98 -8.81 22.60
CA ASN A 369 -4.72 -8.39 23.98
C ASN A 369 -3.71 -9.34 24.64
N ASP A 370 -2.44 -8.96 24.58
CA ASP A 370 -1.31 -9.67 25.22
C ASP A 370 -1.10 -9.24 26.69
N THR A 371 -2.08 -8.56 27.29
CA THR A 371 -1.96 -7.99 28.65
C THR A 371 -1.87 -9.09 29.71
N VAL A 372 -0.76 -9.08 30.45
CA VAL A 372 -0.55 -9.94 31.61
C VAL A 372 -0.80 -9.12 32.88
N SER A 373 -1.94 -9.31 33.56
CA SER A 373 -2.33 -8.45 34.69
C SER A 373 -1.26 -8.27 35.79
N SER A 374 -0.46 -9.29 36.08
CA SER A 374 0.62 -9.25 37.08
C SER A 374 1.77 -8.30 36.74
N THR A 375 2.00 -7.99 35.45
CA THR A 375 3.02 -7.00 35.04
C THR A 375 2.54 -5.56 35.22
N SER A 376 1.27 -5.37 35.64
CA SER A 376 0.65 -4.06 35.86
C SER A 376 0.74 -3.14 34.64
N MET A 377 0.71 -3.71 33.43
CA MET A 377 0.87 -2.99 32.18
C MET A 377 0.03 -3.66 31.09
N PHE A 378 -0.75 -2.85 30.36
CA PHE A 378 -1.41 -3.28 29.13
C PHE A 378 -0.37 -3.54 28.06
N SER A 379 -0.57 -4.62 27.31
CA SER A 379 0.20 -4.97 26.12
C SER A 379 -0.80 -5.33 25.05
N VAL A 380 -0.86 -4.54 23.98
CA VAL A 380 -1.89 -4.68 22.96
C VAL A 380 -1.24 -4.58 21.59
N THR A 381 -1.57 -5.50 20.70
CA THR A 381 -1.08 -5.51 19.32
C THR A 381 -2.26 -5.30 18.36
N LEU A 382 -2.18 -4.29 17.51
CA LEU A 382 -3.20 -3.94 16.52
C LEU A 382 -2.64 -4.13 15.11
N GLY A 383 -3.34 -4.92 14.28
CA GLY A 383 -2.91 -5.24 12.92
C GLY A 383 -3.36 -6.64 12.52
N VAL A 384 -2.89 -7.22 11.43
CA VAL A 384 -1.83 -6.74 10.51
C VAL A 384 -2.40 -5.82 9.44
N PHE A 385 -1.70 -4.74 9.13
CA PHE A 385 -2.06 -3.77 8.08
C PHE A 385 -1.14 -3.89 6.86
N PRO A 386 -1.65 -3.70 5.63
CA PRO A 386 -0.80 -3.57 4.44
C PRO A 386 0.05 -2.29 4.49
N ALA A 387 1.00 -2.18 3.56
CA ALA A 387 1.99 -1.10 3.56
C ALA A 387 1.39 0.30 3.32
N ASP A 388 0.19 0.37 2.76
CA ASP A 388 -0.50 1.62 2.42
C ASP A 388 -1.24 2.27 3.60
N VAL A 389 -1.38 1.58 4.74
CA VAL A 389 -2.04 2.10 5.94
C VAL A 389 -1.01 2.63 6.93
N SER A 390 -1.17 3.88 7.37
CA SER A 390 -0.29 4.51 8.35
C SER A 390 -1.08 5.03 9.54
N LEU A 391 -0.60 4.77 10.76
CA LEU A 391 -1.19 5.34 11.98
C LEU A 391 -0.83 6.82 12.08
N GLN A 392 -1.84 7.69 12.15
CA GLN A 392 -1.66 9.12 12.29
C GLN A 392 -1.69 9.55 13.76
N ASN A 393 -2.78 9.23 14.45
CA ASN A 393 -3.00 9.62 15.84
C ASN A 393 -3.53 8.46 16.67
N ILE A 394 -3.31 8.54 17.98
CA ILE A 394 -3.91 7.66 18.97
C ILE A 394 -4.65 8.51 20.00
N THR A 395 -5.86 8.10 20.35
CA THR A 395 -6.63 8.65 21.45
C THR A 395 -6.69 7.60 22.57
N VAL A 396 -6.25 7.99 23.76
CA VAL A 396 -6.29 7.13 24.95
C VAL A 396 -7.19 7.79 25.99
N GLY A 397 -8.29 7.13 26.34
CA GLY A 397 -9.35 7.78 27.11
C GLY A 397 -9.96 8.94 26.30
N ASN A 398 -9.70 10.18 26.71
CA ASN A 398 -10.20 11.39 26.04
C ASN A 398 -9.09 12.22 25.37
N ASP A 399 -7.83 11.79 25.48
CA ASP A 399 -6.69 12.59 25.03
C ASP A 399 -6.17 12.05 23.69
N THR A 400 -6.38 12.82 22.62
CA THR A 400 -5.80 12.57 21.30
C THR A 400 -4.39 13.11 21.22
N MET A 401 -3.47 12.29 20.70
CA MET A 401 -2.06 12.65 20.60
C MET A 401 -1.38 11.97 19.41
N THR A 402 -0.32 12.63 18.92
CA THR A 402 0.57 12.07 17.91
C THR A 402 1.49 11.01 18.52
N TRP A 403 2.05 10.14 17.67
CA TRP A 403 3.00 9.11 18.08
C TRP A 403 4.11 9.62 19.02
N THR A 404 4.78 10.70 18.64
CA THR A 404 5.92 11.26 19.41
C THR A 404 5.47 11.79 20.77
N LYS A 405 4.29 12.41 20.83
CA LYS A 405 3.73 12.92 22.09
C LYS A 405 3.33 11.79 23.03
N ALA A 406 2.81 10.68 22.49
CA ALA A 406 2.47 9.50 23.27
C ALA A 406 3.69 8.92 23.99
N GLN A 407 4.84 8.83 23.30
CA GLN A 407 6.09 8.36 23.91
C GLN A 407 6.55 9.26 25.07
N TYR A 408 6.48 10.60 24.93
CA TYR A 408 6.79 11.52 26.02
C TYR A 408 5.84 11.40 27.22
N GLN A 409 4.60 10.95 27.00
CA GLN A 409 3.63 10.71 28.08
C GLN A 409 3.76 9.31 28.70
N GLY A 410 4.75 8.51 28.30
CA GLY A 410 4.97 7.17 28.84
C GLY A 410 4.09 6.08 28.24
N LEU A 411 3.47 6.36 27.08
CA LEU A 411 2.79 5.36 26.25
C LEU A 411 3.80 4.84 25.22
N HIS A 412 4.25 3.59 25.39
CA HIS A 412 5.29 3.03 24.54
C HIS A 412 4.67 2.32 23.35
N LEU A 413 4.61 3.04 22.22
CA LEU A 413 4.10 2.55 20.95
C LEU A 413 5.27 2.18 20.02
N THR A 414 5.21 0.99 19.42
CA THR A 414 6.23 0.47 18.50
C THR A 414 5.58 -0.16 17.28
N GLN A 415 6.21 -0.01 16.12
CA GLN A 415 5.79 -0.66 14.87
C GLN A 415 6.58 -1.96 14.68
N LEU A 416 5.89 -3.04 14.36
CA LEU A 416 6.43 -4.33 14.00
C LEU A 416 6.33 -4.49 12.48
N LEU A 417 7.46 -4.61 11.80
CA LEU A 417 7.53 -4.79 10.35
C LEU A 417 7.66 -6.28 10.01
N PHE A 418 6.85 -6.78 9.09
CA PHE A 418 6.93 -8.14 8.57
C PHE A 418 7.71 -8.19 7.24
N THR A 419 8.20 -9.37 6.88
CA THR A 419 9.02 -9.57 5.66
C THR A 419 8.24 -9.32 4.37
N ASN A 420 6.91 -9.44 4.39
CA ASN A 420 6.02 -9.16 3.26
C ASN A 420 5.64 -7.67 3.14
N GLY A 421 6.28 -6.77 3.90
CA GLY A 421 6.00 -5.32 3.89
C GLY A 421 4.78 -4.89 4.71
N SER A 422 3.95 -5.85 5.16
CA SER A 422 2.88 -5.56 6.11
C SER A 422 3.44 -5.23 7.49
N HIS A 423 2.62 -4.66 8.37
CA HIS A 423 3.07 -4.26 9.70
C HIS A 423 1.95 -4.29 10.75
N ALA A 424 2.33 -4.24 12.02
CA ALA A 424 1.43 -4.13 13.16
C ALA A 424 1.95 -3.09 14.15
N TYR A 425 1.09 -2.62 15.04
CA TYR A 425 1.42 -1.66 16.09
C TYR A 425 1.25 -2.31 17.46
N THR A 426 2.30 -2.25 18.29
CA THR A 426 2.26 -2.72 19.68
C THR A 426 2.29 -1.53 20.63
N LEU A 427 1.30 -1.47 21.51
CA LEU A 427 1.15 -0.43 22.53
C LEU A 427 1.32 -1.03 23.93
N HIS A 428 2.20 -0.41 24.73
CA HIS A 428 2.33 -0.70 26.15
C HIS A 428 1.92 0.49 27.01
N VAL A 429 0.99 0.26 27.96
CA VAL A 429 0.45 1.30 28.85
C VAL A 429 0.39 0.80 30.30
N PRO A 430 1.12 1.41 31.26
CA PRO A 430 1.04 1.03 32.66
C PRO A 430 -0.38 1.21 33.24
N PHE A 431 -0.81 0.31 34.13
CA PHE A 431 -2.12 0.42 34.80
C PHE A 431 -2.24 1.66 35.69
N SER A 432 -1.10 2.22 36.13
CA SER A 432 -1.02 3.46 36.90
C SER A 432 -1.10 4.72 36.04
N HIS A 433 -1.19 4.59 34.71
CA HIS A 433 -1.26 5.74 33.82
C HIS A 433 -2.56 6.53 34.05
N PRO A 434 -2.54 7.87 34.11
CA PRO A 434 -3.73 8.68 34.41
C PRO A 434 -4.93 8.46 33.49
N LEU A 435 -4.67 8.06 32.24
CA LEU A 435 -5.69 7.78 31.22
C LEU A 435 -6.31 6.38 31.33
N VAL A 436 -5.81 5.52 32.23
CA VAL A 436 -6.40 4.20 32.50
C VAL A 436 -7.51 4.36 33.54
N THR A 437 -8.72 3.91 33.18
CA THR A 437 -9.84 3.94 34.11
C THR A 437 -9.76 2.74 35.05
N GLN A 438 -9.71 3.01 36.36
CA GLN A 438 -9.74 1.97 37.39
C GLN A 438 -11.13 1.88 38.05
N LYS A 439 -11.70 0.68 38.08
CA LYS A 439 -12.98 0.39 38.77
C LYS A 439 -12.78 -0.69 39.83
N VAL A 440 -13.38 -0.50 41.00
CA VAL A 440 -13.35 -1.50 42.08
C VAL A 440 -14.45 -2.52 41.82
N ILE A 441 -14.08 -3.77 41.50
CA ILE A 441 -15.07 -4.87 41.39
C ILE A 441 -15.39 -5.44 42.76
N SER A 442 -14.36 -5.69 43.58
CA SER A 442 -14.51 -6.27 44.92
C SER A 442 -13.34 -5.86 45.83
N LYS A 443 -13.35 -6.28 47.10
CA LYS A 443 -12.27 -5.96 48.06
C LYS A 443 -10.87 -6.37 47.54
N HIS A 444 -10.78 -7.39 46.68
CA HIS A 444 -9.52 -7.99 46.22
C HIS A 444 -9.26 -7.83 44.72
N TYR A 445 -10.21 -7.31 43.95
CA TYR A 445 -10.09 -7.17 42.49
C TYR A 445 -10.27 -5.71 42.06
N ARG A 446 -9.39 -5.26 41.17
CA ARG A 446 -9.45 -3.97 40.50
C ARG A 446 -9.51 -4.21 38.99
N ARG A 447 -10.50 -3.62 38.33
CA ARG A 447 -10.61 -3.61 36.87
C ARG A 447 -9.91 -2.39 36.33
N HIS A 448 -9.00 -2.60 35.40
CA HIS A 448 -8.39 -1.55 34.60
C HIS A 448 -9.02 -1.61 33.20
N VAL A 449 -9.46 -0.47 32.70
CA VAL A 449 -10.02 -0.31 31.36
C VAL A 449 -9.20 0.74 30.63
N LEU A 450 -8.71 0.36 29.45
CA LEU A 450 -7.98 1.22 28.52
C LEU A 450 -8.84 1.40 27.27
N ALA A 451 -9.49 2.56 27.16
CA ALA A 451 -10.24 2.94 25.97
C ALA A 451 -9.27 3.52 24.93
N LEU A 452 -9.32 2.99 23.72
CA LEU A 452 -8.39 3.31 22.64
C LEU A 452 -9.16 3.66 21.36
N THR A 453 -8.76 4.73 20.70
CA THR A 453 -9.13 5.02 19.32
C THR A 453 -7.86 5.25 18.51
N PHE A 454 -7.77 4.56 17.38
CA PHE A 454 -6.64 4.64 16.44
C PHE A 454 -7.13 5.31 15.16
N ASP A 455 -6.48 6.39 14.76
CA ASP A 455 -6.79 7.13 13.54
C ASP A 455 -5.74 6.82 12.48
N PHE A 456 -6.20 6.28 11.36
CA PHE A 456 -5.37 5.82 10.26
C PHE A 456 -5.54 6.69 9.01
N PHE A 457 -4.50 6.68 8.20
CA PHE A 457 -4.40 7.33 6.90
C PHE A 457 -3.98 6.32 5.84
N ILE A 458 -4.65 6.30 4.69
CA ILE A 458 -4.36 5.41 3.57
C ILE A 458 -3.70 6.19 2.44
N LEU A 459 -2.55 5.71 1.97
CA LEU A 459 -1.75 6.33 0.91
C LEU A 459 -1.82 5.54 -0.41
N PRO A 460 -1.77 6.21 -1.58
CA PRO A 460 -1.72 7.66 -1.79
C PRO A 460 -3.09 8.34 -1.84
N GLU A 461 -4.21 7.63 -1.65
CA GLU A 461 -5.57 8.17 -1.84
C GLU A 461 -5.98 9.23 -0.80
N GLU A 462 -5.19 9.40 0.27
CA GLU A 462 -5.40 10.36 1.36
C GLU A 462 -6.73 10.15 2.11
N GLU A 463 -7.17 8.90 2.21
CA GLU A 463 -8.39 8.53 2.94
C GLU A 463 -8.10 8.27 4.43
N HIS A 464 -9.08 8.54 5.28
CA HIS A 464 -8.96 8.38 6.73
C HIS A 464 -10.03 7.44 7.30
N PHE A 465 -9.65 6.61 8.25
CA PHE A 465 -10.60 5.83 9.06
C PHE A 465 -10.15 5.72 10.51
N SER A 466 -11.11 5.54 11.41
CA SER A 466 -10.84 5.39 12.84
C SER A 466 -11.32 4.02 13.33
N TYR A 467 -10.53 3.41 14.22
CA TYR A 467 -10.87 2.16 14.89
C TYR A 467 -10.87 2.35 16.40
N SER A 468 -12.00 2.09 17.06
CA SER A 468 -12.16 2.25 18.51
C SER A 468 -12.38 0.91 19.21
N THR A 469 -11.75 0.72 20.37
CA THR A 469 -11.81 -0.51 21.15
C THR A 469 -11.46 -0.28 22.62
N ASP A 470 -11.98 -1.15 23.50
CA ASP A 470 -11.71 -1.12 24.93
C ASP A 470 -10.96 -2.38 25.36
N VAL A 471 -9.81 -2.20 26.02
CA VAL A 471 -9.03 -3.30 26.58
C VAL A 471 -9.23 -3.36 28.09
N VAL A 472 -9.63 -4.53 28.59
CA VAL A 472 -9.96 -4.74 30.00
C VAL A 472 -9.00 -5.74 30.63
N SER A 473 -8.50 -5.44 31.83
CA SER A 473 -7.71 -6.37 32.64
C SER A 473 -8.07 -6.28 34.12
N ASP A 474 -8.26 -7.43 34.76
CA ASP A 474 -8.62 -7.52 36.18
C ASP A 474 -7.38 -7.92 37.00
N LEU A 475 -6.91 -7.01 37.86
CA LEU A 475 -5.78 -7.21 38.77
C LEU A 475 -6.26 -7.64 40.16
N LYS A 476 -5.72 -8.75 40.67
CA LYS A 476 -5.92 -9.19 42.06
C LYS A 476 -4.91 -8.49 42.97
N VAL A 477 -5.39 -7.65 43.87
CA VAL A 477 -4.57 -6.88 44.81
C VAL A 477 -4.22 -7.75 46.03
N PRO A 478 -3.00 -7.68 46.58
CA PRO A 478 -2.66 -8.33 47.84
C PRO A 478 -3.59 -7.86 48.97
N ALA A 479 -4.03 -8.80 49.81
CA ALA A 479 -4.90 -8.50 50.94
C ALA A 479 -4.07 -8.14 52.16
N CYS A 480 -4.03 -6.84 52.48
CA CYS A 480 -3.48 -6.30 53.71
C CYS A 480 -4.55 -6.45 54.81
N LEU A 481 -4.39 -7.43 55.69
CA LEU A 481 -5.32 -7.66 56.78
C LEU A 481 -5.11 -6.60 57.85
N PRO A 482 -6.19 -6.03 58.43
CA PRO A 482 -6.06 -5.03 59.49
C PRO A 482 -5.12 -5.56 60.54
N GLU A 483 -5.29 -6.81 60.98
CA GLU A 483 -4.47 -7.57 61.94
C GLU A 483 -2.94 -7.40 61.87
N GLY A 484 -2.38 -6.97 60.75
CA GLY A 484 -0.94 -6.81 60.55
C GLY A 484 -0.34 -7.96 59.76
N ARG A 485 -1.12 -8.55 58.85
CA ARG A 485 -0.71 -9.66 57.99
C ARG A 485 -0.92 -9.32 56.53
N MET A 486 -0.07 -9.86 55.67
CA MET A 486 -0.18 -9.74 54.22
C MET A 486 -0.51 -11.11 53.62
N VAL A 487 -1.59 -11.19 52.84
CA VAL A 487 -2.03 -12.41 52.15
C VAL A 487 -2.00 -12.19 50.65
N VAL A 488 -1.23 -13.00 49.93
CA VAL A 488 -0.98 -12.86 48.50
C VAL A 488 -1.09 -14.21 47.81
N VAL A 489 -1.82 -14.26 46.69
CA VAL A 489 -1.78 -15.41 45.79
C VAL A 489 -0.97 -14.99 44.57
N ALA A 490 0.23 -15.54 44.45
CA ALA A 490 1.14 -15.32 43.34
C ALA A 490 0.92 -16.39 42.25
N ASP A 491 0.86 -15.97 41.00
CA ASP A 491 0.76 -16.84 39.83
C ASP A 491 2.17 -17.03 39.25
N THR A 492 2.66 -18.28 39.22
CA THR A 492 4.05 -18.60 38.88
C THR A 492 4.20 -19.19 37.48
N THR A 493 3.09 -19.40 36.75
CA THR A 493 3.15 -19.82 35.33
C THR A 493 3.48 -18.67 34.38
N ARG A 494 3.68 -17.45 34.92
CA ARG A 494 3.87 -16.22 34.16
C ARG A 494 5.34 -15.86 33.87
N SER A 495 6.30 -16.67 34.36
CA SER A 495 7.71 -16.57 33.98
C SER A 495 8.04 -17.52 32.84
N ILE A 496 9.11 -17.23 32.09
CA ILE A 496 9.66 -18.13 31.05
C ILE A 496 11.11 -18.46 31.44
N PRO A 497 11.42 -19.72 31.81
CA PRO A 497 10.48 -20.84 31.98
C PRO A 497 9.53 -20.65 33.18
N PRO A 498 8.36 -21.31 33.20
CA PRO A 498 7.45 -21.31 34.35
C PRO A 498 8.17 -21.77 35.62
N VAL A 499 8.06 -20.98 36.68
CA VAL A 499 8.65 -21.31 37.98
C VAL A 499 7.68 -22.19 38.76
N LEU A 500 8.21 -23.25 39.38
CA LEU A 500 7.40 -24.10 40.25
C LEU A 500 6.92 -23.28 41.45
N PRO A 501 5.61 -23.24 41.76
CA PRO A 501 5.07 -22.45 42.87
C PRO A 501 5.80 -22.67 44.20
N ASN A 502 6.17 -23.92 44.51
CA ASN A 502 6.83 -24.33 45.74
C ASN A 502 8.29 -23.84 45.87
N SER A 503 8.89 -23.37 44.78
CA SER A 503 10.28 -22.91 44.74
C SER A 503 10.44 -21.40 44.92
N THR A 504 9.33 -20.69 45.14
CA THR A 504 9.32 -19.26 45.44
C THR A 504 9.47 -19.01 46.94
N THR A 505 10.11 -17.91 47.31
CA THR A 505 10.32 -17.48 48.71
C THR A 505 10.13 -15.97 48.86
N LEU A 506 9.97 -15.46 50.07
CA LEU A 506 10.00 -14.02 50.34
C LEU A 506 11.46 -13.48 50.41
N LEU A 507 11.62 -12.21 50.81
CA LEU A 507 12.93 -11.60 51.05
C LEU A 507 13.77 -12.38 52.08
N ASP A 508 13.11 -12.95 53.09
CA ASP A 508 13.67 -14.01 53.91
C ASP A 508 13.39 -15.37 53.23
N SER A 509 14.47 -16.09 52.89
CA SER A 509 14.37 -17.38 52.20
C SER A 509 13.77 -18.49 53.06
N SER A 510 13.70 -18.31 54.39
CA SER A 510 13.00 -19.24 55.28
C SER A 510 11.47 -19.15 55.14
N CYS A 511 10.95 -18.05 54.58
CA CYS A 511 9.52 -17.87 54.37
C CYS A 511 9.06 -18.37 53.00
N THR A 512 8.46 -19.55 53.01
CA THR A 512 7.92 -20.26 51.84
C THR A 512 6.39 -20.12 51.73
N PRO A 513 5.76 -20.51 50.61
CA PRO A 513 4.32 -20.47 50.45
C PRO A 513 3.61 -21.36 51.48
N VAL A 514 2.50 -20.89 52.03
CA VAL A 514 1.64 -21.62 52.96
C VAL A 514 0.80 -22.68 52.25
N ALA A 515 0.47 -22.44 50.98
CA ALA A 515 -0.16 -23.42 50.11
C ALA A 515 0.26 -23.19 48.66
N THR A 516 0.27 -24.24 47.86
CA THR A 516 0.54 -24.15 46.42
C THR A 516 -0.43 -25.05 45.65
N ASP A 517 -0.81 -24.64 44.45
CA ASP A 517 -1.40 -25.53 43.44
C ASP A 517 -0.41 -25.75 42.28
N SER A 518 -0.87 -26.22 41.11
CA SER A 518 -0.01 -26.44 39.93
C SER A 518 0.48 -25.16 39.27
N THR A 519 -0.09 -24.00 39.62
CA THR A 519 0.11 -22.71 38.95
C THR A 519 0.36 -21.54 39.89
N ARG A 520 0.01 -21.65 41.18
CA ARG A 520 -0.05 -20.54 42.12
C ARG A 520 0.54 -20.89 43.49
N ALA A 521 1.09 -19.88 44.14
CA ALA A 521 1.61 -19.92 45.50
C ALA A 521 0.86 -18.92 46.40
N LEU A 522 0.35 -19.39 47.53
CA LEU A 522 -0.29 -18.58 48.56
C LEU A 522 0.73 -18.24 49.65
N PHE A 523 0.98 -16.96 49.86
CA PHE A 523 1.76 -16.43 50.97
C PHE A 523 0.85 -15.78 52.00
N ASN A 524 1.08 -16.06 53.27
CA ASN A 524 0.39 -15.43 54.39
C ASN A 524 1.39 -15.23 55.54
N PHE A 525 1.87 -14.00 55.70
CA PHE A 525 2.96 -13.66 56.62
C PHE A 525 2.65 -12.38 57.40
N SER A 526 3.35 -12.20 58.52
CA SER A 526 3.22 -11.02 59.37
C SER A 526 4.07 -9.86 58.83
N LEU A 527 3.59 -8.62 58.95
CA LEU A 527 4.27 -7.43 58.38
C LEU A 527 5.61 -7.10 59.05
N ASP A 528 5.87 -7.64 60.23
CA ASP A 528 7.10 -7.53 61.00
C ASP A 528 8.07 -8.72 60.78
N SER A 529 7.73 -9.62 59.85
CA SER A 529 8.48 -10.86 59.60
C SER A 529 8.89 -11.01 58.12
N CYS A 530 9.59 -12.09 57.80
CA CYS A 530 9.93 -12.50 56.44
C CYS A 530 10.74 -11.47 55.62
N GLY A 531 11.53 -10.64 56.30
CA GLY A 531 12.32 -9.59 55.66
C GLY A 531 11.50 -8.40 55.14
N THR A 532 10.26 -8.25 55.60
CA THR A 532 9.40 -7.11 55.25
C THR A 532 10.01 -5.82 55.79
N THR A 533 10.18 -4.82 54.93
CA THR A 533 10.70 -3.50 55.31
C THR A 533 9.54 -2.56 55.60
N MET A 534 9.70 -1.70 56.62
CA MET A 534 8.72 -0.67 56.95
C MET A 534 9.35 0.71 56.79
N THR A 535 8.66 1.56 56.04
CA THR A 535 9.03 2.97 55.87
C THR A 535 7.84 3.86 56.24
N VAL A 536 8.14 5.07 56.71
CA VAL A 536 7.12 6.08 57.01
C VAL A 536 7.08 7.06 55.85
N GLU A 537 5.93 7.15 55.17
CA GLU A 537 5.71 8.09 54.07
C GLU A 537 4.51 8.99 54.39
N GLY A 538 4.81 10.20 54.87
CA GLY A 538 3.80 11.14 55.37
C GLY A 538 3.03 10.58 56.57
N ASN A 539 1.71 10.52 56.49
CA ASN A 539 0.82 10.00 57.55
C ASN A 539 0.57 8.48 57.46
N PHE A 540 1.41 7.73 56.73
CA PHE A 540 1.22 6.30 56.50
C PHE A 540 2.47 5.48 56.78
N LEU A 541 2.25 4.29 57.34
CA LEU A 541 3.21 3.20 57.43
C LEU A 541 3.13 2.37 56.14
N LEU A 542 4.25 2.24 55.44
CA LEU A 542 4.38 1.47 54.21
C LEU A 542 5.20 0.23 54.50
N TYR A 543 4.64 -0.95 54.26
CA TYR A 543 5.29 -2.23 54.41
C TYR A 543 5.53 -2.85 53.05
N GLU A 544 6.78 -3.21 52.74
CA GLU A 544 7.18 -3.77 51.45
C GLU A 544 7.87 -5.12 51.63
N ASN A 545 7.56 -6.08 50.75
CA ASN A 545 8.26 -7.36 50.64
C ASN A 545 8.34 -7.77 49.16
N GLN A 546 9.08 -8.81 48.83
CA GLN A 546 9.18 -9.33 47.47
C GLN A 546 9.15 -10.86 47.48
N ILE A 547 8.33 -11.45 46.60
CA ILE A 547 8.40 -12.88 46.28
C ILE A 547 9.46 -13.06 45.19
N ARG A 548 10.41 -13.96 45.42
CA ARG A 548 11.54 -14.24 44.52
C ARG A 548 11.74 -15.72 44.31
N TYR A 549 12.29 -16.08 43.15
CA TYR A 549 12.84 -17.41 42.88
C TYR A 549 14.37 -17.36 42.89
N MET A 550 15.01 -18.06 43.82
CA MET A 550 16.47 -18.20 43.81
C MET A 550 16.84 -19.43 42.99
N GLN A 551 17.43 -19.19 41.82
CA GLN A 551 17.87 -20.25 40.94
C GLN A 551 19.04 -21.00 41.61
N THR A 552 18.82 -22.25 42.00
CA THR A 552 19.90 -23.16 42.39
C THR A 552 20.65 -23.56 41.13
N PHE A 553 21.94 -23.22 41.06
CA PHE A 553 22.85 -23.57 39.97
C PHE A 553 22.71 -25.05 39.58
N LEU A 554 22.37 -25.32 38.32
CA LEU A 554 22.53 -26.63 37.70
C LEU A 554 24.04 -26.97 37.60
N PRO A 555 24.43 -28.26 37.48
CA PRO A 555 25.82 -28.66 37.51
C PRO A 555 26.61 -28.06 36.34
N LYS A 556 27.73 -27.44 36.69
CA LYS A 556 28.98 -27.11 35.99
C LYS A 556 29.21 -27.66 34.55
N GLU A 557 28.38 -27.31 33.58
CA GLU A 557 28.72 -27.49 32.14
C GLU A 557 28.53 -26.24 31.26
N ASP A 558 27.94 -25.14 31.77
CA ASP A 558 28.01 -23.83 31.10
C ASP A 558 27.70 -22.68 32.07
N PRO A 559 28.61 -21.71 32.32
CA PRO A 559 28.33 -20.60 33.22
C PRO A 559 27.64 -19.47 32.45
N LEU A 560 26.32 -19.52 32.34
CA LEU A 560 25.53 -18.34 31.93
C LEU A 560 25.30 -17.43 33.15
N ILE A 561 25.98 -16.29 33.18
CA ILE A 561 25.73 -15.24 34.18
C ILE A 561 24.39 -14.57 33.86
N HIS A 562 23.31 -14.93 34.57
CA HIS A 562 22.09 -14.13 34.61
C HIS A 562 22.20 -13.11 35.74
N VAL A 563 22.24 -11.82 35.38
CA VAL A 563 22.43 -10.70 36.33
C VAL A 563 21.19 -10.44 37.21
N ASP A 564 20.04 -11.07 36.95
CA ASP A 564 18.85 -10.97 37.79
C ASP A 564 18.05 -12.29 37.86
N SER A 565 17.37 -12.50 38.99
CA SER A 565 16.47 -13.63 39.23
C SER A 565 15.24 -13.57 38.28
N PRO A 566 14.85 -14.68 37.62
CA PRO A 566 13.86 -14.68 36.54
C PRO A 566 12.41 -14.44 37.00
N TYR A 567 12.14 -14.42 38.31
CA TYR A 567 10.81 -14.13 38.87
C TYR A 567 10.93 -13.30 40.14
N ARG A 568 10.42 -12.07 40.11
CA ARG A 568 10.30 -11.14 41.24
C ARG A 568 8.92 -10.48 41.24
N LEU A 569 8.24 -10.50 42.38
CA LEU A 569 6.95 -9.84 42.57
C LEU A 569 6.98 -9.01 43.86
N THR A 570 6.96 -7.67 43.73
CA THR A 570 6.94 -6.75 44.86
C THR A 570 5.54 -6.64 45.46
N LEU A 571 5.48 -6.70 46.78
CA LEU A 571 4.27 -6.68 47.60
C LEU A 571 4.32 -5.45 48.49
N GLN A 572 3.21 -4.71 48.59
CA GLN A 572 3.17 -3.50 49.38
C GLN A 572 1.83 -3.34 50.11
N CYS A 573 1.89 -2.96 51.39
CA CYS A 573 0.74 -2.62 52.22
C CYS A 573 0.92 -1.24 52.85
N ARG A 574 -0.14 -0.45 52.91
CA ARG A 574 -0.10 0.91 53.48
C ARG A 574 -1.16 1.07 54.58
N TYR A 575 -0.76 1.58 55.74
CA TYR A 575 -1.61 1.77 56.92
C TYR A 575 -1.53 3.22 57.44
N PRO A 576 -2.65 3.84 57.86
CA PRO A 576 -2.61 5.19 58.46
C PRO A 576 -2.02 5.17 59.88
N LEU A 577 -1.28 6.23 60.25
CA LEU A 577 -0.57 6.36 61.53
C LEU A 577 -1.48 6.57 62.76
N ASN A 578 -2.69 7.11 62.59
CA ASN A 578 -3.58 7.47 63.71
C ASN A 578 -4.95 6.78 63.62
N ASN A 579 -5.19 5.86 64.55
CA ASN A 579 -6.42 5.17 64.94
C ASN A 579 -7.28 4.49 63.85
N THR A 580 -7.47 3.17 64.06
CA THR A 580 -8.26 2.21 63.27
C THR A 580 -7.87 2.11 61.79
N ARG A 581 -7.12 1.02 61.50
CA ARG A 581 -6.70 0.49 60.20
C ARG A 581 -7.78 0.66 59.10
N THR A 582 -7.85 1.84 58.50
CA THR A 582 -8.73 2.16 57.37
C THR A 582 -7.85 2.54 56.18
N LEU A 583 -8.03 1.81 55.08
CA LEU A 583 -7.16 1.83 53.91
C LEU A 583 -7.52 2.99 52.96
N THR A 584 -6.53 3.82 52.63
CA THR A 584 -6.52 4.64 51.41
C THR A 584 -5.18 4.45 50.70
N LEU A 585 -5.21 4.13 49.40
CA LEU A 585 -4.01 3.91 48.58
C LEU A 585 -4.14 4.65 47.24
N HIS A 586 -3.12 5.47 46.94
CA HIS A 586 -2.80 6.03 45.63
C HIS A 586 -1.55 5.31 45.07
N PRO A 587 -1.43 5.11 43.74
CA PRO A 587 -0.23 4.51 43.13
C PRO A 587 0.79 5.56 42.68
N LEU A 588 2.10 5.22 42.73
CA LEU A 588 3.28 5.63 41.91
C LEU A 588 4.56 5.31 42.75
N ARG A 589 5.77 5.02 42.24
CA ARG A 589 6.45 5.15 40.94
C ARG A 589 7.64 4.16 40.95
N ASN A 590 8.02 3.59 39.81
CA ASN A 590 9.21 2.76 39.53
C ASN A 590 9.14 1.24 39.78
N ALA A 591 8.70 0.50 38.77
CA ALA A 591 9.18 -0.85 38.52
C ALA A 591 10.14 -0.80 37.33
N THR A 592 11.43 -0.99 37.58
CA THR A 592 12.45 -1.17 36.53
C THR A 592 12.45 -2.64 36.09
N ILE A 593 12.20 -2.88 34.80
CA ILE A 593 12.41 -4.19 34.16
C ILE A 593 13.67 -4.05 33.30
N HIS A 594 14.77 -4.67 33.70
CA HIS A 594 15.91 -4.86 32.81
C HIS A 594 15.61 -6.00 31.83
N ARG A 595 15.71 -5.73 30.52
CA ARG A 595 15.76 -6.78 29.49
C ARG A 595 17.12 -7.48 29.58
N PRO A 596 17.21 -8.83 29.60
CA PRO A 596 18.46 -9.50 29.29
C PRO A 596 18.76 -9.35 27.79
N SER A 597 19.99 -8.94 27.47
CA SER A 597 20.54 -8.98 26.12
C SER A 597 20.72 -10.42 25.64
N LEU A 598 20.39 -10.70 24.38
CA LEU A 598 20.65 -11.97 23.69
C LEU A 598 22.16 -12.31 23.70
N PRO A 599 22.55 -13.58 23.89
CA PRO A 599 23.95 -13.99 23.83
C PRO A 599 24.47 -13.94 22.38
N TRP A 600 25.62 -13.32 22.18
CA TRP A 600 26.43 -13.47 20.98
C TRP A 600 27.23 -14.78 21.07
N LYS A 601 27.18 -15.60 20.02
CA LYS A 601 28.14 -16.70 19.83
C LYS A 601 29.46 -16.09 19.37
N GLN A 602 30.51 -16.29 20.16
CA GLN A 602 31.88 -16.08 19.73
C GLN A 602 32.30 -17.34 18.95
N THR A 603 32.48 -17.22 17.63
CA THR A 603 33.37 -18.10 16.87
C THR A 603 34.72 -17.43 16.73
#